data_AF-A0A5B9FH78-F1
#
_entry.id   AF-A0A5B9FH78-F1
#
_cell.length_a   1.000
_cell.length_b   1.000
_cell.length_c   1.000
_cell.angle_alpha   90.00
_cell.angle_beta   90.00
_cell.angle_gamma   90.00
#
_symmetry.space_group_name_H-M   'P 1'
#
loop_
_entity.id
_entity.type
_entity.pdbx_description
1 polymer ?
#
loop_
_entity_poly.entity_id
_entity_poly.type
_entity_poly.pdbx_seq_one_letter_code
_entity_poly.pdbx_strand_id
1 'polypeptide(L)'
;MSKKEKPSPLKKLLKAWTAATSEERQAFLDFVSAESRARGQSVQRVEPAEHHLPDDAAALIANGRYLLPSTIERIETVMRARRLTPSGVMAELGFSSRDASLTRALAMKAALRLSVIAALADWLAAHEPGA
;
A
#
# COMPACT_ATOMS: atom_id res chain seq x y z
N MET A 1 -29.72 -7.09 -33.70
CA MET A 1 -28.52 -6.28 -34.02
C MET A 1 -27.99 -5.65 -32.72
N SER A 2 -27.11 -6.35 -31.99
CA SER A 2 -26.57 -5.87 -30.71
C SER A 2 -25.59 -4.73 -30.96
N LYS A 3 -25.97 -3.51 -30.53
CA LYS A 3 -25.10 -2.33 -30.58
C LYS A 3 -23.91 -2.60 -29.65
N LYS A 4 -22.73 -2.88 -30.22
CA LYS A 4 -21.48 -3.02 -29.46
C LYS A 4 -21.31 -1.77 -28.60
N GLU A 5 -21.41 -1.92 -27.28
CA GLU A 5 -21.20 -0.82 -26.34
C GLU A 5 -19.80 -0.26 -26.53
N LYS A 6 -19.71 1.05 -26.72
CA LYS A 6 -18.41 1.72 -26.89
C LYS A 6 -17.59 1.45 -25.63
N PRO A 7 -16.35 0.90 -25.75
CA PRO A 7 -15.55 0.59 -24.59
C PRO A 7 -15.33 1.87 -23.78
N SER A 8 -15.62 1.79 -22.48
CA SER A 8 -15.47 2.92 -21.57
C SER A 8 -14.05 3.46 -21.63
N PRO A 9 -13.85 4.77 -21.37
CA PRO A 9 -12.51 5.37 -21.34
C PRO A 9 -11.53 4.60 -20.45
N LEU A 10 -12.01 4.08 -19.30
CA LEU A 10 -11.23 3.24 -18.39
C LEU A 10 -10.79 1.92 -19.03
N LYS A 11 -11.68 1.23 -19.77
CA LYS A 11 -11.30 0.00 -20.50
C LYS A 11 -10.27 0.28 -21.60
N LYS A 12 -10.34 1.45 -22.26
CA LYS A 12 -9.34 1.86 -23.25
C LYS A 12 -7.98 2.15 -22.60
N LEU A 13 -7.97 2.85 -21.46
CA LEU A 13 -6.73 3.13 -20.72
C LEU A 13 -6.08 1.84 -20.22
N LEU A 14 -6.88 0.91 -19.66
CA LEU A 14 -6.37 -0.39 -19.22
C LEU A 14 -5.75 -1.17 -20.38
N LYS A 15 -6.43 -1.20 -21.54
CA LYS A 15 -5.92 -1.88 -22.74
C LYS A 15 -4.62 -1.25 -23.24
N ALA A 16 -4.57 0.08 -23.31
CA ALA A 16 -3.37 0.82 -23.72
C ALA A 16 -2.22 0.58 -22.73
N TRP A 17 -2.50 0.60 -21.43
CA TRP A 17 -1.52 0.31 -20.37
C TRP A 17 -0.95 -1.10 -20.49
N THR A 18 -1.79 -2.12 -20.72
CA THR A 18 -1.33 -3.50 -20.91
C THR A 18 -0.52 -3.69 -22.19
N ALA A 19 -0.81 -2.91 -23.24
CA ALA A 19 -0.11 -2.96 -24.51
C ALA A 19 1.21 -2.17 -24.51
N ALA A 20 1.34 -1.17 -23.63
CA ALA A 20 2.54 -0.34 -23.50
C ALA A 20 3.73 -1.15 -22.97
N THR A 21 4.91 -0.83 -23.49
CA THR A 21 6.22 -1.32 -23.02
C THR A 21 6.56 -0.75 -21.65
N SER A 22 7.58 -1.34 -20.99
CA SER A 22 8.06 -0.85 -19.69
C SER A 22 8.52 0.61 -19.75
N GLU A 23 9.17 1.02 -20.84
CA GLU A 23 9.63 2.41 -21.06
C GLU A 23 8.46 3.38 -21.21
N GLU A 24 7.44 3.03 -22.01
CA GLU A 24 6.26 3.86 -22.21
C GLU A 24 5.43 4.01 -20.92
N ARG A 25 5.34 2.93 -20.13
CA ARG A 25 4.70 2.98 -18.81
C ARG A 25 5.46 3.91 -17.87
N GLN A 26 6.79 3.82 -17.86
CA GLN A 26 7.65 4.66 -17.02
C GLN A 26 7.51 6.15 -17.41
N ALA A 27 7.58 6.46 -18.71
CA ALA A 27 7.38 7.81 -19.22
C ALA A 27 6.01 8.39 -18.85
N PHE A 28 4.95 7.57 -18.89
CA PHE A 28 3.62 7.98 -18.45
C PHE A 28 3.56 8.27 -16.93
N LEU A 29 4.19 7.43 -16.11
CA LEU A 29 4.27 7.66 -14.66
C LEU A 29 5.04 8.95 -14.34
N ASP A 30 6.13 9.23 -15.06
CA ASP A 30 6.89 10.45 -14.92
C ASP A 30 6.09 11.70 -15.30
N PHE A 31 5.29 11.60 -16.37
CA PHE A 31 4.37 12.66 -16.78
C PHE A 31 3.30 12.93 -15.71
N VAL A 32 2.62 11.89 -15.21
CA VAL A 32 1.60 12.03 -14.15
C VAL A 32 2.22 12.59 -12.85
N SER A 33 3.44 12.17 -12.52
CA SER A 33 4.18 12.68 -11.35
C SER A 33 4.60 14.14 -11.51
N ALA A 34 4.92 14.57 -12.73
CA ALA A 34 5.17 15.98 -13.02
C ALA A 34 3.88 16.81 -12.94
N GLU A 35 2.77 16.28 -13.45
CA GLU A 35 1.46 16.94 -13.41
C GLU A 35 0.92 17.09 -11.98
N SER A 36 1.09 16.08 -11.13
CA SER A 36 0.70 16.15 -9.72
C SER A 36 1.45 17.25 -8.98
N ARG A 37 2.77 17.35 -9.18
CA ARG A 37 3.61 18.43 -8.63
C ARG A 37 3.18 19.80 -9.12
N ALA A 38 2.91 19.94 -10.42
CA ALA A 38 2.45 21.20 -11.00
C ALA A 38 1.10 21.66 -10.43
N ARG A 39 0.22 20.70 -10.05
CA ARG A 39 -1.07 20.98 -9.39
C ARG A 39 -0.96 21.19 -7.87
N GLY A 40 0.25 21.31 -7.33
CA GLY A 40 0.48 21.45 -5.88
C GLY A 40 0.13 20.19 -5.07
N GLN A 41 -0.19 19.08 -5.73
CA GLN A 41 -0.28 17.76 -5.12
C GLN A 41 1.12 17.16 -5.13
N SER A 42 1.96 17.63 -4.22
CA SER A 42 3.35 17.22 -4.12
C SER A 42 3.45 15.72 -3.78
N VAL A 43 3.52 14.88 -4.80
CA VAL A 43 4.20 13.58 -4.66
C VAL A 43 5.68 13.93 -4.71
N GLN A 44 6.32 14.01 -3.54
CA GLN A 44 7.73 14.35 -3.42
C GLN A 44 8.55 13.47 -4.39
N ARG A 45 9.23 14.12 -5.34
CA ARG A 45 10.34 13.48 -6.06
C ARG A 45 11.47 13.45 -5.06
N VAL A 46 11.86 12.27 -4.62
CA VAL A 46 13.17 12.12 -3.99
C VAL A 46 14.16 11.99 -5.15
N GLU A 47 14.87 13.07 -5.43
CA GLU A 47 16.08 13.03 -6.26
C GLU A 47 17.11 12.12 -5.56
N PRO A 48 18.02 11.45 -6.29
CA PRO A 48 19.03 10.59 -5.68
C PRO A 48 20.11 11.48 -5.06
N ALA A 49 19.84 11.97 -3.85
CA ALA A 49 20.89 12.45 -2.98
C ALA A 49 21.65 11.21 -2.49
N GLU A 50 22.84 11.02 -3.07
CA GLU A 50 23.90 10.29 -2.40
C GLU A 50 24.00 10.87 -0.98
N HIS A 51 23.95 10.00 0.04
CA HIS A 51 23.89 10.25 1.49
C HIS A 51 22.50 10.10 2.12
N HIS A 52 22.33 8.92 2.74
CA HIS A 52 21.27 8.49 3.65
C HIS A 52 19.87 8.34 3.02
N LEU A 53 19.60 7.13 2.53
CA LEU A 53 18.24 6.57 2.55
C LEU A 53 17.72 6.69 4.00
N PRO A 54 16.67 7.47 4.30
CA PRO A 54 15.84 7.06 5.41
C PRO A 54 15.14 5.77 4.96
N ASP A 55 14.95 4.85 5.88
CA ASP A 55 14.18 3.61 5.78
C ASP A 55 12.70 3.79 5.33
N ASP A 56 12.35 4.87 4.64
CA ASP A 56 10.95 5.24 4.37
C ASP A 56 10.26 4.36 3.33
N ALA A 57 11.02 3.66 2.47
CA ALA A 57 10.45 2.59 1.64
C ALA A 57 10.01 1.39 2.49
N ALA A 58 10.66 1.16 3.64
CA ALA A 58 10.20 0.23 4.67
C ALA A 58 9.11 0.83 5.59
N ALA A 59 8.99 2.16 5.67
CA ALA A 59 7.93 2.83 6.45
C ALA A 59 6.57 2.83 5.75
N LEU A 60 6.53 2.73 4.42
CA LEU A 60 5.26 2.74 3.69
C LEU A 60 4.56 1.39 3.82
N ILE A 61 3.64 1.29 4.78
CA ILE A 61 2.93 0.04 5.11
C ILE A 61 1.63 -0.17 4.32
N ALA A 62 1.05 0.88 3.75
CA ALA A 62 -0.23 0.82 3.03
C ALA A 62 -0.29 1.78 1.84
N ASN A 63 -0.96 1.36 0.77
CA ASN A 63 -1.40 2.26 -0.31
C ASN A 63 -2.83 2.72 -0.02
N GLY A 64 -2.94 3.92 0.56
CA GLY A 64 -4.20 4.49 1.03
C GLY A 64 -4.80 3.67 2.17
N ARG A 65 -5.81 2.85 1.87
CA ARG A 65 -6.49 1.99 2.85
C ARG A 65 -6.10 0.52 2.78
N TYR A 66 -5.27 0.14 1.81
CA TYR A 66 -4.93 -1.25 1.55
C TYR A 66 -3.49 -1.51 1.99
N LEU A 67 -3.28 -2.56 2.77
CA LEU A 67 -1.93 -2.98 3.13
C LEU A 67 -1.18 -3.41 1.87
N LEU A 68 0.10 -3.04 1.81
CA LEU A 68 1.00 -3.54 0.78
C LEU A 68 1.24 -5.05 1.00
N PRO A 69 1.45 -5.83 -0.07
CA PRO A 69 1.76 -7.25 0.06
C PRO A 69 2.98 -7.51 0.95
N SER A 70 4.03 -6.70 0.83
CA SER A 70 5.23 -6.76 1.68
C SER A 70 4.92 -6.54 3.17
N THR A 71 4.01 -5.61 3.49
CA THR A 71 3.57 -5.37 4.87
C THR A 71 2.81 -6.57 5.43
N ILE A 72 1.97 -7.23 4.63
CA ILE A 72 1.25 -8.43 5.05
C ILE A 72 2.25 -9.52 5.47
N GLU A 73 3.29 -9.77 4.67
CA GLU A 73 4.34 -10.74 4.99
C GLU A 73 5.11 -10.39 6.27
N ARG A 74 5.39 -9.10 6.47
CA ARG A 74 6.04 -8.59 7.69
C ARG A 74 5.16 -8.81 8.93
N ILE A 75 3.88 -8.45 8.87
CA ILE A 75 2.91 -8.68 9.95
C ILE A 75 2.81 -10.17 10.27
N GLU A 76 2.69 -11.02 9.25
CA GLU A 76 2.61 -12.47 9.45
C GLU A 76 3.89 -13.04 10.07
N THR A 77 5.05 -12.49 9.75
CA THR A 77 6.33 -12.89 10.32
C THR A 77 6.39 -12.58 11.81
N VAL A 78 6.03 -11.35 12.20
CA VAL A 78 5.94 -10.95 13.62
C VAL A 78 4.89 -11.78 14.36
N MET A 79 3.72 -12.01 13.74
CA MET A 79 2.67 -12.85 14.30
C MET A 79 3.15 -14.28 14.54
N ARG A 80 3.86 -14.89 13.57
CA ARG A 80 4.42 -16.25 13.70
C ARG A 80 5.49 -16.31 14.80
N ALA A 81 6.40 -15.34 14.83
CA ALA A 81 7.46 -15.26 15.84
C ALA A 81 6.89 -15.15 17.26
N ARG A 82 5.83 -14.34 17.43
CA ARG A 82 5.20 -14.08 18.74
C ARG A 82 3.97 -14.95 19.04
N ARG A 83 3.62 -15.88 18.15
CA ARG A 83 2.40 -16.73 18.22
C ARG A 83 1.10 -15.93 18.42
N LEU A 84 1.01 -14.78 17.76
CA LEU A 84 -0.16 -13.90 17.84
C LEU A 84 -1.20 -14.24 16.78
N THR A 85 -2.47 -14.06 17.14
CA THR A 85 -3.59 -14.08 16.20
C THR A 85 -3.90 -12.66 15.73
N PRO A 86 -4.61 -12.47 14.59
CA PRO A 86 -5.00 -11.14 14.13
C PRO A 86 -5.79 -10.35 15.19
N SER A 87 -6.66 -11.03 15.94
CA SER A 87 -7.39 -10.44 17.08
C SER A 87 -6.46 -10.03 18.22
N GLY A 88 -5.40 -10.80 18.47
CA GLY A 88 -4.36 -10.46 19.44
C GLY A 88 -3.58 -9.21 19.04
N VAL A 89 -3.21 -9.10 17.76
CA VAL A 89 -2.58 -7.88 17.23
C VAL A 89 -3.52 -6.68 17.40
N MET A 90 -4.80 -6.79 17.02
CA MET A 90 -5.77 -5.71 17.23
C MET A 90 -5.89 -5.28 18.70
N ALA A 91 -5.78 -6.22 19.66
CA ALA A 91 -5.77 -5.90 21.08
C ALA A 91 -4.50 -5.15 21.52
N GLU A 92 -3.33 -5.54 21.00
CA GLU A 92 -2.06 -4.83 21.26
C GLU A 92 -2.07 -3.41 20.67
N LEU A 93 -2.76 -3.22 19.55
CA LEU A 93 -2.99 -1.90 18.94
C LEU A 93 -4.00 -1.04 19.72
N GLY A 94 -4.61 -1.55 20.80
CA GLY A 94 -5.63 -0.84 21.57
C GLY A 94 -7.03 -0.86 20.96
N PHE A 95 -7.27 -1.69 19.94
CA PHE A 95 -8.60 -1.90 19.36
C PHE A 95 -9.29 -3.13 19.96
N SER A 96 -10.60 -3.25 19.71
CA SER A 96 -11.35 -4.42 20.14
C SER A 96 -10.83 -5.69 19.47
N SER A 97 -10.55 -6.73 20.25
CA SER A 97 -10.16 -8.06 19.76
C SER A 97 -11.25 -8.73 18.89
N ARG A 98 -12.49 -8.24 18.98
CA ARG A 98 -13.63 -8.66 18.13
C ARG A 98 -13.66 -7.95 16.78
N ASP A 99 -12.81 -6.95 16.56
CA ASP A 99 -12.74 -6.26 15.28
C ASP A 99 -12.05 -7.14 14.24
N ALA A 100 -12.84 -7.65 13.29
CA ALA A 100 -12.37 -8.49 12.20
C ALA A 100 -11.68 -7.72 11.06
N SER A 101 -11.39 -6.42 11.23
CA SER A 101 -10.79 -5.58 10.19
C SER A 101 -9.41 -6.08 9.78
N LEU A 102 -8.51 -6.40 10.73
CA LEU A 102 -7.19 -6.94 10.41
C LEU A 102 -7.28 -8.34 9.81
N THR A 103 -8.16 -9.20 10.35
CA THR A 103 -8.41 -10.54 9.79
C THR A 103 -8.82 -10.48 8.32
N ARG A 104 -9.76 -9.57 7.98
CA ARG A 104 -10.22 -9.38 6.59
C ARG A 104 -9.13 -8.76 5.71
N ALA A 105 -8.31 -7.86 6.26
CA ALA A 105 -7.21 -7.25 5.51
C ALA A 105 -6.16 -8.29 5.11
N LEU A 106 -5.80 -9.19 6.03
CA LEU A 106 -4.84 -10.27 5.76
C LEU A 106 -5.43 -11.33 4.81
N ALA A 107 -6.66 -11.78 5.04
CA ALA A 107 -7.25 -12.87 4.26
C ALA A 107 -7.77 -12.43 2.87
N MET A 108 -8.36 -11.23 2.77
CA MET A 108 -9.09 -10.78 1.58
C MET A 108 -8.52 -9.52 0.94
N LYS A 109 -7.39 -9.00 1.43
CA LYS A 109 -6.82 -7.71 0.99
C LYS A 109 -7.83 -6.58 1.09
N ALA A 110 -8.64 -6.61 2.16
CA ALA A 110 -9.69 -5.63 2.40
C ALA A 110 -9.12 -4.27 2.85
N ALA A 111 -9.93 -3.22 2.66
CA ALA A 111 -9.60 -1.89 3.14
C ALA A 111 -9.65 -1.81 4.68
N LEU A 112 -8.65 -1.15 5.25
CA LEU A 112 -8.54 -0.83 6.67
C LEU A 112 -8.89 0.64 6.94
N ARG A 113 -9.23 0.91 8.20
CA ARG A 113 -9.37 2.28 8.70
C ARG A 113 -7.98 2.90 8.85
N LEU A 114 -7.86 4.19 8.56
CA LEU A 114 -6.57 4.90 8.63
C LEU A 114 -5.97 4.89 10.03
N SER A 115 -6.81 4.92 11.08
CA SER A 115 -6.35 4.79 12.48
C SER A 115 -5.71 3.44 12.78
N VAL A 116 -6.23 2.35 12.19
CA VAL A 116 -5.67 1.00 12.36
C VAL A 116 -4.36 0.89 11.59
N ILE A 117 -4.28 1.49 10.40
CA ILE A 117 -3.04 1.55 9.62
C ILE A 117 -1.96 2.30 10.41
N ALA A 118 -2.25 3.50 10.94
CA ALA A 118 -1.29 4.27 11.72
C ALA A 118 -0.76 3.49 12.94
N ALA A 119 -1.66 2.93 13.76
CA ALA A 119 -1.26 2.12 14.91
C ALA A 119 -0.45 0.88 14.51
N LEU A 120 -0.79 0.25 13.38
CA LEU A 120 -0.10 -0.92 12.87
C LEU A 120 1.31 -0.59 12.37
N ALA A 121 1.55 0.61 11.84
CA ALA A 121 2.88 1.10 11.50
C ALA A 121 3.76 1.21 12.76
N ASP A 122 3.25 1.86 13.80
CA ASP A 122 3.97 2.01 15.07
C ASP A 122 4.26 0.65 15.70
N TRP A 123 3.29 -0.26 15.65
CA TRP A 123 3.44 -1.62 16.17
C TRP A 123 4.47 -2.44 15.39
N LEU A 124 4.51 -2.34 14.05
CA LEU A 124 5.51 -3.03 13.25
C LEU A 124 6.92 -2.53 13.55
N ALA A 125 7.10 -1.20 13.65
CA ALA A 125 8.39 -0.61 14.00
C ALA A 125 8.91 -1.09 15.38
N ALA A 126 8.01 -1.32 16.34
CA ALA A 126 8.37 -1.80 17.67
C ALA A 126 8.69 -3.31 17.75
N HIS A 127 8.27 -4.11 16.78
CA HIS A 127 8.30 -5.58 16.87
C HIS A 127 8.99 -6.28 15.71
N GLU A 128 9.48 -5.54 14.72
CA GLU A 128 10.26 -6.13 13.64
C GLU A 128 11.67 -6.52 14.07
N PRO A 129 12.15 -7.71 13.64
CA PRO A 129 13.52 -8.12 13.88
C PRO A 129 14.46 -7.33 12.97
N GLY A 130 14.82 -6.11 13.38
CA GLY A 130 15.70 -5.24 12.62
C GLY A 130 15.83 -3.79 13.09
N ALA A 131 15.23 -3.42 14.24
CA ALA A 131 15.47 -2.14 14.92
C ALA A 131 16.49 -2.30 16.05
#